data_AF-A0AB73U4K7-F1
#
_entry.id   AF-A0AB73U4K7-F1
#
_cell.length_a   1.000
_cell.length_b   1.000
_cell.length_c   1.000
_cell.angle_alpha   90.00
_cell.angle_beta   90.00
_cell.angle_gamma   90.00
#
_symmetry.space_group_name_H-M   'P 1'
#
loop_
_entity.id
_entity.type
_entity.pdbx_description
1 polymer ?
#
loop_
_entity_poly.entity_id
_entity_poly.type
_entity_poly.pdbx_seq_one_letter_code
_entity_poly.pdbx_strand_id
1 'polypeptide(L)'
;MLWLYMLLDEYEAAVDSDLSRFHGIDYRDRWRFDEHGRRKLTLRMIHNRVSYLDHDSGIAKALARSEGEIPWSLGDYLIADVVHALTGEPHPSRPLTPEQKAKAREMAAVMEERRARANRAKAKQAERQRIVDESIAEAQANVIRNRDLSQREV
;
A
#
# COMPACT_ATOMS: atom_id res chain seq x y z
N MET A 1 -6.18 15.45 22.62
CA MET A 1 -7.10 14.61 23.42
C MET A 1 -7.93 13.65 22.56
N LEU A 2 -8.50 14.06 21.41
CA LEU A 2 -9.21 13.17 20.48
C LEU A 2 -8.42 11.91 20.09
N TRP A 3 -7.12 12.06 19.81
CA TRP A 3 -6.24 10.94 19.47
C TRP A 3 -6.17 9.85 20.56
N LEU A 4 -6.08 10.23 21.84
CA LEU A 4 -6.04 9.25 22.93
C LEU A 4 -7.36 8.48 23.05
N TYR A 5 -8.48 9.14 22.82
CA TYR A 5 -9.78 8.46 22.86
C TYR A 5 -9.88 7.41 21.76
N MET A 6 -9.51 7.75 20.52
CA MET A 6 -9.44 6.79 19.41
C MET A 6 -8.52 5.61 19.74
N LEU A 7 -7.34 5.90 20.31
CA LEU A 7 -6.37 4.87 20.70
C LEU A 7 -6.93 3.91 21.75
N LEU A 8 -7.64 4.43 22.75
CA LEU A 8 -8.24 3.62 23.81
C LEU A 8 -9.50 2.87 23.35
N ASP A 9 -10.19 3.35 22.30
CA ASP A 9 -11.38 2.69 21.76
C ASP A 9 -11.01 1.50 20.86
N GLU A 10 -10.01 1.67 20.00
CA GLU A 10 -9.65 0.68 18.98
C GLU A 10 -8.45 -0.19 19.37
N TYR A 11 -7.55 0.32 20.22
CA TYR A 11 -6.26 -0.33 20.54
C TYR A 11 -6.02 -0.48 22.04
N GLU A 12 -7.08 -0.64 22.84
CA GLU A 12 -7.00 -0.73 24.32
C GLU A 12 -5.97 -1.77 24.80
N ALA A 13 -5.96 -2.96 24.20
CA ALA A 13 -5.05 -4.04 24.57
C ALA A 13 -3.57 -3.70 24.29
N ALA A 14 -3.29 -2.94 23.22
CA ALA A 14 -1.93 -2.48 22.93
C ALA A 14 -1.49 -1.44 23.96
N VAL A 15 -2.39 -0.55 24.38
CA VAL A 15 -2.13 0.43 25.44
C VAL A 15 -1.83 -0.26 26.77
N ASP A 16 -2.62 -1.27 27.16
CA ASP A 16 -2.38 -2.05 28.38
C ASP A 16 -1.01 -2.76 28.32
N SER A 17 -0.72 -3.43 27.20
CA SER A 17 0.56 -4.10 26.99
C SER A 17 1.75 -3.15 27.13
N ASP A 18 1.68 -1.95 26.54
CA ASP A 18 2.77 -0.98 26.59
C ASP A 18 2.90 -0.31 27.95
N LEU A 19 1.79 -0.01 28.63
CA LEU A 19 1.82 0.51 30.00
C LEU A 19 2.45 -0.51 30.96
N SER A 20 2.13 -1.79 30.80
CA SER A 20 2.73 -2.86 31.58
C SER A 20 4.22 -3.03 31.25
N ARG A 21 4.57 -3.14 29.96
CA ARG A 21 5.93 -3.43 29.48
C ARG A 21 6.93 -2.31 29.78
N PHE A 22 6.58 -1.06 29.49
CA PHE A 22 7.53 0.06 29.56
C PHE A 22 7.47 0.81 30.89
N HIS A 23 6.32 0.78 31.58
CA HIS A 23 6.10 1.60 32.78
C HIS A 23 5.77 0.77 34.02
N GLY A 24 5.52 -0.54 33.90
CA GLY A 24 5.13 -1.40 35.01
C GLY A 24 3.76 -1.04 35.60
N ILE A 25 2.86 -0.46 34.81
CA ILE A 25 1.56 0.06 35.26
C ILE A 25 0.44 -0.89 34.85
N ASP A 26 -0.44 -1.19 35.79
CA ASP A 26 -1.69 -1.91 35.53
C ASP A 26 -2.71 -0.94 34.93
N TYR A 27 -3.16 -1.17 33.69
CA TYR A 27 -4.15 -0.30 33.05
C TYR A 27 -5.47 -0.21 33.83
N ARG A 28 -5.81 -1.23 34.65
CA ARG A 28 -7.01 -1.23 35.51
C ARG A 28 -6.98 -0.13 36.57
N ASP A 29 -5.81 0.45 36.84
CA ASP A 29 -5.68 1.60 37.75
C ASP A 29 -6.42 2.85 37.26
N ARG A 30 -6.90 2.85 36.01
CA ARG A 30 -7.79 3.89 35.47
C ARG A 30 -9.12 4.01 36.23
N TRP A 31 -9.57 2.90 36.81
CA TRP A 31 -10.82 2.81 37.58
C TRP A 31 -10.60 2.64 39.09
N ARG A 32 -9.35 2.53 39.54
CA ARG A 32 -9.01 2.43 40.96
C ARG A 32 -8.63 3.78 41.55
N PHE A 33 -8.89 3.93 42.84
CA PHE A 33 -8.56 5.11 43.61
C PHE A 33 -7.41 4.82 44.57
N ASP A 34 -6.62 5.84 44.87
CA ASP A 34 -5.59 5.82 45.92
C ASP A 34 -6.21 6.09 47.30
N GLU A 35 -5.36 6.07 48.32
CA GLU A 35 -5.73 6.33 49.72
C GLU A 35 -6.27 7.76 49.96
N HIS A 36 -6.05 8.67 49.02
CA HIS A 36 -6.54 10.05 49.04
C HIS A 36 -7.79 10.25 48.17
N GLY A 37 -8.38 9.17 47.66
CA GLY A 37 -9.58 9.22 46.82
C GLY A 37 -9.34 9.79 45.41
N ARG A 38 -8.09 9.80 44.92
CA ARG A 38 -7.73 10.22 43.56
C ARG A 38 -7.53 9.00 42.66
N ARG A 39 -7.76 9.15 41.36
CA ARG A 39 -7.51 8.05 40.42
C ARG A 39 -6.02 7.72 40.35
N LYS A 40 -5.69 6.43 40.44
CA LYS A 40 -4.30 5.94 40.34
C LYS A 40 -3.71 6.16 38.94
N LEU A 41 -4.54 6.07 37.91
CA LEU A 41 -4.16 6.36 36.53
C LEU A 41 -5.16 7.30 35.86
N THR A 42 -4.66 8.44 35.36
CA THR A 42 -5.48 9.43 34.66
C THR A 42 -5.22 9.40 33.16
N LEU A 43 -6.16 9.92 32.36
CA LEU A 43 -5.98 10.03 30.91
C LEU A 43 -4.76 10.88 30.54
N ARG A 44 -4.46 11.94 31.31
CA ARG A 44 -3.24 12.75 31.13
C ARG A 44 -1.98 11.92 31.32
N MET A 45 -1.96 11.07 32.34
CA MET A 45 -0.82 10.20 32.63
C MET A 45 -0.64 9.14 31.55
N ILE A 46 -1.73 8.55 31.05
CA ILE A 46 -1.67 7.62 29.91
C ILE A 46 -1.11 8.35 28.70
N HIS A 47 -1.69 9.51 28.33
CA HIS A 47 -1.23 10.33 27.22
C HIS A 47 0.29 10.55 27.25
N ASN A 48 0.80 11.08 28.36
CA ASN A 48 2.22 11.40 28.48
C ASN A 48 3.14 10.18 28.33
N ARG A 49 2.69 9.01 28.78
CA ARG A 49 3.47 7.77 28.72
C ARG A 49 3.46 7.13 27.34
N VAL A 50 2.36 7.28 26.59
CA VAL A 50 2.24 6.72 25.24
C VAL A 50 2.80 7.64 24.16
N SER A 51 2.83 8.96 24.39
CA SER A 51 3.27 9.95 23.39
C SER A 51 4.74 9.81 22.96
N TYR A 52 5.58 9.18 23.78
CA TYR A 52 7.02 9.07 23.54
C TYR A 52 7.50 7.61 23.52
N LEU A 53 6.60 6.67 23.22
CA LEU A 53 6.98 5.27 23.08
C LEU A 53 7.79 5.05 21.81
N ASP A 54 8.75 4.12 21.90
CA ASP A 54 9.57 3.72 20.77
C ASP A 54 8.74 2.98 19.69
N HIS A 55 9.31 2.91 18.50
CA HIS A 55 8.78 2.20 17.33
C HIS A 55 8.52 0.69 17.57
N ASP A 56 9.14 0.09 18.59
CA ASP A 56 8.92 -1.32 18.97
C ASP A 56 7.70 -1.53 19.89
N SER A 57 7.02 -0.45 20.28
CA SER A 57 5.82 -0.51 21.12
C SER A 57 4.68 -1.26 20.45
N GLY A 58 3.84 -1.89 21.27
CA GLY A 58 2.63 -2.58 20.82
C GLY A 58 1.69 -1.63 20.08
N ILE A 59 1.56 -0.39 20.55
CA ILE A 59 0.79 0.68 19.89
C ILE A 59 1.37 0.97 18.50
N ALA A 60 2.69 1.17 18.38
CA ALA A 60 3.31 1.46 17.10
C ALA A 60 3.09 0.31 16.09
N LYS A 61 3.19 -0.95 16.56
CA LYS A 61 2.91 -2.15 15.74
C LYS A 61 1.42 -2.30 15.39
N ALA A 62 0.52 -1.93 16.30
CA ALA A 62 -0.92 -2.00 16.06
C ALA A 62 -1.35 -0.98 14.99
N LEU A 63 -0.85 0.26 15.10
CA LEU A 63 -1.06 1.30 14.09
C LEU A 63 -0.45 0.90 12.75
N ALA A 64 0.76 0.35 12.75
CA ALA A 64 1.41 -0.17 11.55
C ALA A 64 0.60 -1.21 10.80
N ARG A 65 -0.06 -2.12 11.54
CA ARG A 65 -0.89 -3.17 10.95
C ARG A 65 -2.15 -2.59 10.30
N SER A 66 -2.69 -1.50 10.84
CA SER A 66 -3.85 -0.80 10.29
C SER A 66 -3.47 0.00 9.03
N GLU A 67 -2.34 0.70 9.06
CA GLU A 67 -1.89 1.56 7.96
C GLU A 67 -1.04 0.82 6.91
N GLY A 68 -0.62 -0.41 7.18
CA GLY A 68 0.17 -1.26 6.28
C GLY A 68 1.66 -0.92 6.23
N GLU A 69 2.15 0.03 7.03
CA GLU A 69 3.56 0.44 7.09
C GLU A 69 4.14 0.15 8.48
N ILE A 70 5.17 -0.72 8.56
CA ILE A 70 5.91 -0.96 9.81
C ILE A 70 6.81 0.24 10.08
N PRO A 71 6.73 0.90 11.25
CA PRO A 71 7.59 2.02 11.60
C PRO A 71 9.03 1.53 11.70
N TRP A 72 9.90 2.20 10.95
CA TRP A 72 11.33 1.93 10.97
C TRP A 72 11.98 2.55 12.20
N SER A 73 12.85 1.77 12.84
CA SER A 73 13.78 2.27 13.83
C SER A 73 14.90 3.08 13.19
N LEU A 74 15.62 3.86 14.00
CA LEU A 74 16.86 4.50 13.54
C LEU A 74 17.87 3.46 13.02
N GLY A 75 17.94 2.30 13.67
CA GLY A 75 18.78 1.19 13.23
C GLY A 75 18.43 0.71 11.81
N ASP A 76 17.13 0.58 11.51
CA ASP A 76 16.66 0.17 10.18
C ASP A 76 17.08 1.18 9.10
N TYR A 77 16.96 2.47 9.39
CA TYR A 77 17.42 3.53 8.48
C TYR A 77 18.93 3.46 8.25
N LEU A 78 19.72 3.30 9.31
CA LEU A 78 21.17 3.22 9.21
C LEU A 78 21.61 1.98 8.42
N ILE A 79 20.97 0.83 8.64
CA ILE A 79 21.25 -0.38 7.87
C ILE A 79 20.91 -0.18 6.40
N ALA A 80 19.77 0.45 6.08
CA ALA A 80 19.42 0.75 4.70
C ALA A 80 20.40 1.73 4.04
N ASP A 81 20.91 2.71 4.78
CA ASP A 81 21.95 3.63 4.30
C ASP A 81 23.27 2.90 4.02
N VAL A 82 23.67 1.97 4.88
CA VAL A 82 24.85 1.12 4.66
C VAL A 82 24.67 0.25 3.42
N VAL A 83 23.52 -0.41 3.28
CA VAL A 83 23.20 -1.21 2.09
C VAL A 83 23.26 -0.34 0.84
N HIS A 84 22.67 0.85 0.87
CA HIS A 84 22.70 1.79 -0.25
C HIS A 84 24.13 2.22 -0.60
N ALA A 85 24.96 2.50 0.40
CA ALA A 85 26.36 2.86 0.18
C ALA A 85 27.17 1.72 -0.46
N LEU A 86 26.83 0.46 -0.17
CA LEU A 86 27.51 -0.72 -0.70
C LEU A 86 27.04 -1.12 -2.10
N THR A 87 25.74 -1.01 -2.39
CA THR A 87 25.14 -1.49 -3.65
C THR A 87 24.93 -0.37 -4.66
N GLY A 88 24.87 0.88 -4.22
CA GLY A 88 24.41 2.03 -5.00
C GLY A 88 22.89 2.09 -5.17
N GLU A 89 22.13 1.11 -4.67
CA GLU A 89 20.67 1.04 -4.83
C GLU A 89 19.98 1.29 -3.49
N PRO A 90 18.92 2.14 -3.44
CA PRO A 90 18.20 2.38 -2.20
C PRO A 90 17.48 1.12 -1.74
N HIS A 91 17.42 0.89 -0.42
CA HIS A 91 16.69 -0.26 0.12
C HIS A 91 15.22 -0.25 -0.35
N PRO A 92 14.70 -1.34 -0.94
CA PRO A 92 13.40 -1.34 -1.62
C PRO A 92 12.23 -1.02 -0.69
N SER A 93 12.34 -1.40 0.59
CA SER A 93 11.30 -1.16 1.60
C SER A 93 11.51 0.14 2.40
N ARG A 94 12.46 1.00 2.02
CA ARG A 94 12.68 2.25 2.76
C ARG A 94 11.44 3.14 2.64
N PRO A 95 10.88 3.63 3.77
CA PRO A 95 9.77 4.56 3.74
C PRO A 95 10.12 5.80 2.90
N LEU A 96 9.25 6.11 1.94
CA LEU A 96 9.40 7.28 1.10
C LEU A 96 8.97 8.53 1.85
N THR A 97 9.73 9.62 1.69
CA THR A 97 9.29 10.94 2.15
C THR A 97 8.00 11.37 1.44
N PRO A 98 7.20 12.31 2.00
CA PRO A 98 5.97 12.77 1.36
C PRO A 98 6.17 13.26 -0.08
N GLU A 99 7.27 13.98 -0.35
CA GLU A 99 7.64 14.45 -1.68
C GLU A 99 7.94 13.28 -2.64
N GLN A 100 8.68 12.27 -2.17
CA GLN A 100 8.96 11.06 -2.94
C GLN A 100 7.69 10.24 -3.20
N LYS A 101 6.77 10.14 -2.22
CA LYS A 101 5.45 9.50 -2.40
C LYS A 101 4.65 10.24 -3.48
N ALA A 102 4.65 11.58 -3.49
CA ALA A 102 3.96 12.38 -4.51
C ALA A 102 4.54 12.15 -5.91
N LYS A 103 5.86 12.20 -6.05
CA LYS A 103 6.56 11.95 -7.32
C LYS A 103 6.35 10.53 -7.83
N ALA A 104 6.34 9.53 -6.93
CA ALA A 104 6.05 8.15 -7.29
C ALA A 104 4.61 7.98 -7.81
N ARG A 105 3.63 8.65 -7.20
CA ARG A 105 2.23 8.67 -7.67
C ARG A 105 2.09 9.31 -9.05
N GLU A 106 2.76 10.44 -9.27
CA GLU A 106 2.76 11.11 -10.58
C GLU A 106 3.36 10.20 -11.66
N MET A 107 4.52 9.59 -11.38
CA MET A 107 5.17 8.66 -12.31
C MET A 107 4.27 7.44 -12.59
N ALA A 108 3.62 6.88 -11.57
CA ALA A 108 2.70 5.77 -11.72
C ALA A 108 1.52 6.14 -12.64
N ALA A 109 0.92 7.32 -12.47
CA ALA A 109 -0.15 7.82 -13.32
C ALA A 109 0.30 7.98 -14.79
N VAL A 110 1.50 8.53 -15.02
CA VAL A 110 2.07 8.63 -16.38
C VAL A 110 2.29 7.25 -16.99
N MET A 111 2.79 6.29 -16.21
CA MET A 111 3.04 4.93 -16.69
C MET A 111 1.73 4.17 -16.99
N GLU A 112 0.69 4.35 -16.19
CA GLU A 112 -0.65 3.83 -16.49
C GLU A 112 -1.20 4.42 -17.78
N GLU A 113 -1.08 5.73 -17.99
CA GLU A 113 -1.55 6.36 -19.21
C GLU A 113 -0.80 5.82 -20.44
N ARG A 114 0.52 5.66 -20.34
CA ARG A 114 1.34 5.03 -21.39
C ARG A 114 0.89 3.61 -21.68
N ARG A 115 0.63 2.79 -20.65
CA ARG A 115 0.11 1.42 -20.80
C ARG A 115 -1.26 1.42 -21.48
N ALA A 116 -2.17 2.30 -21.06
CA ALA A 116 -3.50 2.42 -21.64
C ALA A 116 -3.44 2.80 -23.13
N ARG A 117 -2.57 3.76 -23.50
CA ARG A 117 -2.34 4.15 -24.90
C ARG A 117 -1.77 3.00 -25.72
N ALA A 118 -0.77 2.28 -25.20
CA ALA A 118 -0.19 1.12 -25.86
C ALA A 118 -1.25 0.01 -26.09
N ASN A 119 -2.08 -0.25 -25.10
CA ASN A 119 -3.16 -1.25 -25.21
C ASN A 119 -4.21 -0.85 -26.25
N ARG A 120 -4.60 0.43 -26.30
CA ARG A 120 -5.52 0.94 -27.34
C ARG A 120 -4.93 0.83 -28.74
N ALA A 121 -3.64 1.11 -28.89
CA ALA A 121 -2.95 0.97 -30.18
C ALA A 121 -2.93 -0.50 -30.65
N LYS A 122 -2.59 -1.43 -29.75
CA LYS A 122 -2.63 -2.87 -30.03
C LYS A 122 -4.04 -3.34 -30.42
N ALA A 123 -5.08 -2.88 -29.71
CA ALA A 123 -6.45 -3.23 -30.03
C ALA A 123 -6.88 -2.73 -31.42
N LYS A 124 -6.54 -1.48 -31.78
CA LYS A 124 -6.82 -0.95 -33.12
C LYS A 124 -6.09 -1.71 -34.22
N GLN A 125 -4.85 -2.14 -33.97
CA GLN A 125 -4.09 -2.91 -34.94
C GLN A 125 -4.68 -4.31 -35.12
N ALA A 126 -5.08 -4.98 -34.04
CA ALA A 126 -5.76 -6.27 -34.11
C ALA A 126 -7.07 -6.18 -34.89
N GLU A 127 -7.85 -5.11 -34.70
CA GLU A 127 -9.10 -4.90 -35.43
C GLU A 127 -8.85 -4.68 -36.93
N ARG A 128 -7.87 -3.86 -37.29
CA ARG A 128 -7.47 -3.69 -38.70
C ARG A 128 -7.06 -5.00 -39.34
N GLN A 129 -6.30 -5.83 -38.61
CA GLN A 129 -5.87 -7.13 -39.12
C GLN A 129 -7.06 -8.04 -39.38
N ARG A 130 -8.05 -8.09 -38.47
CA ARG A 130 -9.28 -8.88 -38.66
C ARG A 130 -10.04 -8.48 -39.92
N ILE A 131 -10.22 -7.18 -40.15
CA ILE A 131 -10.91 -6.67 -41.35
C ILE A 131 -10.17 -7.09 -42.63
N VAL A 132 -8.83 -7.01 -42.62
CA VAL A 132 -8.01 -7.45 -43.76
C VAL A 132 -8.13 -8.95 -43.97
N ASP A 133 -8.06 -9.75 -42.90
CA ASP A 133 -8.16 -11.21 -42.98
C ASP A 133 -9.55 -11.64 -43.51
N GLU A 134 -10.63 -10.97 -43.08
CA GLU A 134 -12.00 -11.20 -43.55
C GLU A 134 -12.15 -10.83 -45.03
N SER A 135 -11.59 -9.69 -45.45
CA SER A 135 -11.55 -9.27 -46.85
C SER A 135 -10.81 -10.27 -47.75
N ILE A 136 -9.67 -10.81 -47.28
CA ILE A 136 -8.91 -11.83 -48.02
C ILE A 136 -9.71 -13.12 -48.13
N ALA A 137 -10.37 -13.55 -47.06
CA ALA A 137 -11.20 -14.75 -47.05
C ALA A 137 -12.38 -14.64 -48.02
N GLU A 138 -13.06 -13.48 -48.05
CA GLU A 138 -14.16 -13.22 -48.99
C GLU A 138 -13.69 -13.20 -50.44
N ALA A 139 -12.54 -12.57 -50.71
CA ALA A 139 -11.93 -12.56 -52.04
C ALA A 139 -11.60 -13.99 -52.51
N GLN A 140 -11.03 -14.83 -51.65
CA GLN A 140 -10.74 -16.23 -51.96
C GLN A 140 -12.02 -17.04 -52.23
N ALA A 141 -13.07 -16.85 -51.41
CA ALA A 141 -14.36 -17.51 -51.60
C ALA A 141 -15.02 -17.13 -52.94
N ASN A 142 -14.92 -15.85 -53.34
CA ASN A 142 -15.42 -15.38 -54.63
C ASN A 142 -14.63 -15.96 -55.82
N VAL A 143 -13.30 -16.10 -55.70
CA VAL A 143 -12.47 -16.75 -56.73
C VAL A 143 -12.87 -18.22 -56.93
N ILE A 144 -13.08 -18.96 -55.83
CA ILE A 144 -13.53 -20.37 -55.89
C ILE A 144 -14.90 -20.47 -56.56
N ARG A 145 -15.86 -19.63 -56.12
CA ARG A 145 -17.21 -19.61 -56.68
C ARG A 145 -17.23 -19.32 -58.18
N ASN A 146 -16.44 -18.35 -58.64
CA ASN A 146 -16.36 -18.00 -60.06
C ASN A 146 -15.69 -19.11 -60.89
N ARG A 147 -14.71 -19.82 -60.33
CA ARG A 147 -14.07 -20.98 -60.98
C ARG A 147 -15.06 -22.13 -61.17
N ASP A 148 -15.88 -22.42 -60.16
CA ASP A 148 -16.89 -23.48 -60.23
C ASP A 148 -18.00 -23.15 -61.24
N LEU A 149 -18.36 -21.87 -61.38
CA LEU A 149 -19.33 -21.42 -62.39
C LEU A 149 -18.76 -21.56 -63.81
N SER A 150 -17.49 -21.19 -64.04
CA SER A 150 -16.84 -21.34 -65.35
C SER A 150 -16.67 -22.80 -65.78
N GLN A 151 -16.67 -23.77 -64.86
CA GLN A 151 -16.60 -25.19 -65.17
C GLN A 151 -17.96 -25.82 -65.50
N ARG A 152 -19.07 -25.14 -65.19
CA ARG A 152 -20.44 -25.60 -65.48
C ARG A 152 -20.98 -25.10 -66.82
N GLU A 153 -20.32 -24.11 -67.43
CA GLU A 153 -20.70 -23.52 -68.72
C GLU A 153 -19.99 -24.17 -69.93
N VAL A 154 -19.23 -25.25 -69.70
CA VAL A 154 -18.56 -26.08 -70.73
C VAL A 154 -19.23 -27.44 -70.81
#